data_AF-A0A9L0RTS9-F1
#
_entry.id   AF-A0A9L0RTS9-F1
#
_cell.length_a   1.000
_cell.length_b   1.000
_cell.length_c   1.000
_cell.angle_alpha   90.00
_cell.angle_beta   90.00
_cell.angle_gamma   90.00
#
_symmetry.space_group_name_H-M   'P 1'
#
loop_
_entity.id
_entity.type
_entity.pdbx_description
1 polymer ?
#
loop_
_entity_poly.entity_id
_entity_poly.type
_entity_poly.pdbx_seq_one_letter_code
_entity_poly.pdbx_strand_id
1 'polypeptide(L)'
;MRRADARRWRKEQAGRWRKEQLGRWRKGQARRWRKEQLGRWRKEQARRWRKEQLGRWRKEQARRWRKEQRRWRKEQLGRWRKEQARRWRNEQARQWRKEQLRRSSLLLLGCCSAGMMAPSLWRGLVGIGLFALAHAAFSAAQHRSYMRLTEKEDESLPIDIVLQTLLAFAVTCYGIVHNEGEFKDVDAASELKNKTFDAFRNHPSFCVFNHRGRVLFRPSDTTNSSNQDALSSGTSLKLRKLESLRQNFYKL
;
A
#
# COMPACT_ATOMS: atom_id res chain seq x y z
N MET A 1 -86.51 -64.24 -76.59
CA MET A 1 -85.72 -63.00 -76.35
C MET A 1 -85.19 -62.88 -74.92
N ARG A 2 -86.03 -62.67 -73.88
CA ARG A 2 -85.68 -62.36 -72.46
C ARG A 2 -84.37 -62.93 -71.83
N ARG A 3 -83.90 -64.14 -72.17
CA ARG A 3 -82.67 -64.73 -71.58
C ARG A 3 -81.35 -64.14 -72.12
N ALA A 4 -81.32 -63.66 -73.37
CA ALA A 4 -80.11 -63.09 -73.96
C ALA A 4 -79.81 -61.69 -73.39
N ASP A 5 -80.85 -60.87 -73.25
CA ASP A 5 -80.75 -59.49 -72.77
C ASP A 5 -80.36 -59.45 -71.29
N ALA A 6 -80.90 -60.36 -70.47
CA ALA A 6 -80.46 -60.53 -69.08
C ALA A 6 -78.96 -60.92 -68.97
N ARG A 7 -78.43 -61.73 -69.90
CA ARG A 7 -77.00 -62.06 -69.96
C ARG A 7 -76.15 -60.86 -70.42
N ARG A 8 -76.63 -60.07 -71.39
CA ARG A 8 -75.98 -58.83 -71.85
C ARG A 8 -75.92 -57.80 -70.72
N TRP A 9 -77.05 -57.50 -70.08
CA TRP A 9 -77.16 -56.59 -68.95
C TRP A 9 -76.26 -57.01 -67.78
N ARG A 10 -76.25 -58.29 -67.39
CA ARG A 10 -75.36 -58.80 -66.34
C ARG A 10 -73.88 -58.64 -66.72
N LYS A 11 -73.49 -58.87 -67.97
CA LYS A 11 -72.12 -58.63 -68.46
C LYS A 11 -71.75 -57.15 -68.43
N GLU A 12 -72.66 -56.25 -68.82
CA GLU A 12 -72.45 -54.81 -68.75
C GLU A 12 -72.31 -54.30 -67.31
N GLN A 13 -73.18 -54.73 -66.40
CA GLN A 13 -73.09 -54.33 -64.99
C GLN A 13 -71.82 -54.86 -64.33
N ALA A 14 -71.48 -56.13 -64.56
CA ALA A 14 -70.21 -56.70 -64.11
C ALA A 14 -68.99 -55.95 -64.72
N GLY A 15 -69.08 -55.54 -65.99
CA GLY A 15 -68.07 -54.75 -66.67
C GLY A 15 -67.91 -53.33 -66.12
N ARG A 16 -69.01 -52.61 -65.87
CA ARG A 16 -69.02 -51.27 -65.25
C ARG A 16 -68.49 -51.34 -63.83
N TRP A 17 -69.02 -52.26 -63.01
CA TRP A 17 -68.57 -52.47 -61.62
C TRP A 17 -67.09 -52.86 -61.55
N ARG A 18 -66.62 -53.79 -62.39
CA ARG A 18 -65.19 -54.14 -62.47
C ARG A 18 -64.34 -52.93 -62.87
N LYS A 19 -64.75 -52.14 -63.88
CA LYS A 19 -64.03 -50.92 -64.28
C LYS A 19 -63.99 -49.88 -63.16
N GLU A 20 -65.08 -49.71 -62.42
CA GLU A 20 -65.13 -48.77 -61.29
C GLU A 20 -64.26 -49.23 -60.12
N GLN A 21 -64.36 -50.50 -59.70
CA GLN A 21 -63.54 -51.04 -58.62
C GLN A 21 -62.05 -51.03 -58.97
N LEU A 22 -61.67 -51.43 -60.19
CA LEU A 22 -60.28 -51.36 -60.65
C LEU A 22 -59.80 -49.90 -60.74
N GLY A 23 -60.67 -48.97 -61.15
CA GLY A 23 -60.40 -47.54 -61.19
C GLY A 23 -60.20 -46.93 -59.80
N ARG A 24 -61.09 -47.22 -58.83
CA ARG A 24 -60.97 -46.81 -57.42
C ARG A 24 -59.73 -47.42 -56.78
N TRP A 25 -59.44 -48.70 -57.02
CA TRP A 25 -58.27 -49.39 -56.48
C TRP A 25 -56.96 -48.82 -57.04
N ARG A 26 -56.83 -48.65 -58.37
CA ARG A 26 -55.65 -48.00 -58.99
C ARG A 26 -55.46 -46.57 -58.51
N LYS A 27 -56.54 -45.76 -58.42
CA LYS A 27 -56.49 -44.40 -57.87
C LYS A 27 -56.08 -44.40 -56.39
N GLY A 28 -56.57 -45.34 -55.60
CA GLY A 28 -56.22 -45.53 -54.19
C GLY A 28 -54.76 -45.93 -53.98
N GLN A 29 -54.25 -46.88 -54.75
CA GLN A 29 -52.84 -47.26 -54.74
C GLN A 29 -51.93 -46.11 -55.20
N ALA A 30 -52.25 -45.46 -56.31
CA ALA A 30 -51.50 -44.30 -56.79
C ALA A 30 -51.49 -43.15 -55.78
N ARG A 31 -52.61 -42.89 -55.07
CA ARG A 31 -52.68 -41.89 -53.99
C ARG A 31 -51.84 -42.28 -52.78
N ARG A 32 -51.90 -43.55 -52.32
CA ARG A 32 -51.09 -44.05 -51.19
C ARG A 32 -49.60 -43.99 -51.50
N TRP A 33 -49.19 -44.58 -52.62
CA TRP A 33 -47.80 -44.58 -53.09
C TRP A 33 -47.26 -43.15 -53.27
N ARG A 34 -48.04 -42.25 -53.90
CA ARG A 34 -47.68 -40.83 -54.03
C ARG A 34 -47.51 -40.15 -52.68
N LYS A 35 -48.45 -40.34 -51.74
CA LYS A 35 -48.40 -39.76 -50.39
C LYS A 35 -47.19 -40.28 -49.60
N GLU A 36 -46.85 -41.55 -49.77
CA GLU A 36 -45.69 -42.16 -49.12
C GLU A 36 -44.37 -41.65 -49.70
N GLN A 37 -44.20 -41.63 -51.03
CA GLN A 37 -42.98 -41.15 -51.68
C GLN A 37 -42.74 -39.66 -51.43
N LEU A 38 -43.76 -38.80 -51.60
CA LEU A 38 -43.66 -37.38 -51.24
C LEU A 38 -43.45 -37.19 -49.73
N GLY A 39 -44.02 -38.04 -48.89
CA GLY A 39 -43.82 -38.01 -47.44
C GLY A 39 -42.39 -38.34 -47.03
N ARG A 40 -41.81 -39.42 -47.59
CA ARG A 40 -40.41 -39.81 -47.37
C ARG A 40 -39.46 -38.75 -47.93
N TRP A 41 -39.65 -38.31 -49.18
CA TRP A 41 -38.82 -37.29 -49.82
C TRP A 41 -38.87 -35.95 -49.08
N ARG A 42 -40.06 -35.44 -48.69
CA ARG A 42 -40.17 -34.20 -47.90
C ARG A 42 -39.49 -34.31 -46.54
N LYS A 43 -39.67 -35.45 -45.84
CA LYS A 43 -38.98 -35.70 -44.55
C LYS A 43 -37.46 -35.73 -44.73
N GLU A 44 -36.97 -36.33 -45.82
CA GLU A 44 -35.54 -36.40 -46.09
C GLU A 44 -34.95 -35.02 -46.45
N GLN A 45 -35.60 -34.25 -47.32
CA GLN A 45 -35.18 -32.89 -47.65
C GLN A 45 -35.20 -31.98 -46.42
N ALA A 46 -36.27 -32.03 -45.61
CA ALA A 46 -36.33 -31.29 -44.35
C ALA A 46 -35.23 -31.72 -43.36
N ARG A 47 -34.87 -33.01 -43.32
CA ARG A 47 -33.76 -33.52 -42.47
C ARG A 47 -32.40 -33.08 -42.98
N ARG A 48 -32.15 -33.11 -44.30
CA ARG A 48 -30.91 -32.66 -44.94
C ARG A 48 -30.73 -31.15 -44.73
N TRP A 49 -31.73 -30.34 -45.11
CA TRP A 49 -31.73 -28.89 -44.92
C TRP A 49 -31.57 -28.49 -43.45
N ARG A 50 -32.29 -29.12 -42.51
CA ARG A 50 -32.14 -28.85 -41.08
C ARG A 50 -30.73 -29.18 -40.58
N LYS A 51 -30.16 -30.34 -40.96
CA LYS A 51 -28.79 -30.72 -40.60
C LYS A 51 -27.77 -29.73 -41.15
N GLU A 52 -27.96 -29.25 -42.37
CA GLU A 52 -27.06 -28.29 -43.00
C GLU A 52 -27.14 -26.91 -42.36
N GLN A 53 -28.34 -26.37 -42.14
CA GLN A 53 -28.53 -25.06 -41.51
C GLN A 53 -28.09 -25.05 -40.04
N LEU A 54 -28.50 -26.03 -39.22
CA LEU A 54 -27.96 -26.15 -37.86
C LEU A 54 -26.45 -26.40 -37.87
N GLY A 55 -25.93 -27.15 -38.85
CA GLY A 55 -24.51 -27.44 -38.98
C GLY A 55 -23.68 -26.18 -39.27
N ARG A 56 -24.10 -25.37 -40.25
CA ARG A 56 -23.49 -24.08 -40.59
C ARG A 56 -23.60 -23.10 -39.41
N TRP A 57 -24.80 -22.92 -38.86
CA TRP A 57 -25.05 -22.01 -37.72
C TRP A 57 -24.25 -22.41 -36.47
N ARG A 58 -24.25 -23.69 -36.06
CA ARG A 58 -23.43 -24.16 -34.92
C ARG A 58 -21.93 -23.98 -35.16
N LYS A 59 -21.44 -24.26 -36.38
CA LYS A 59 -20.03 -24.02 -36.74
C LYS A 59 -19.68 -22.52 -36.68
N GLU A 60 -20.59 -21.65 -37.10
CA GLU A 60 -20.40 -20.20 -37.03
C GLU A 60 -20.41 -19.68 -35.60
N GLN A 61 -21.41 -20.04 -34.79
CA GLN A 61 -21.46 -19.67 -33.37
C GLN A 61 -20.21 -20.17 -32.62
N ALA A 62 -19.81 -21.43 -32.82
CA ALA A 62 -18.59 -21.97 -32.24
C ALA A 62 -17.29 -21.32 -32.79
N ARG A 63 -17.32 -20.68 -33.98
CA ARG A 63 -16.22 -19.85 -34.49
C ARG A 63 -16.23 -18.46 -33.85
N ARG A 64 -17.38 -17.81 -33.74
CA ARG A 64 -17.57 -16.49 -33.09
C ARG A 64 -17.15 -16.57 -31.62
N TRP A 65 -17.71 -17.51 -30.86
CA TRP A 65 -17.38 -17.75 -29.45
C TRP A 65 -15.88 -18.06 -29.25
N ARG A 66 -15.25 -18.88 -30.11
CA ARG A 66 -13.79 -19.11 -30.03
C ARG A 66 -12.96 -17.87 -30.34
N LYS A 67 -13.40 -16.98 -31.23
CA LYS A 67 -12.73 -15.68 -31.46
C LYS A 67 -12.89 -14.76 -30.26
N GLU A 68 -14.07 -14.73 -29.65
CA GLU A 68 -14.39 -13.95 -28.45
C GLU A 68 -13.58 -14.42 -27.23
N GLN A 69 -13.55 -15.72 -26.94
CA GLN A 69 -12.69 -16.32 -25.92
C GLN A 69 -11.21 -16.01 -26.13
N ARG A 70 -10.72 -16.03 -27.38
CA ARG A 70 -9.34 -15.61 -27.71
C ARG A 70 -9.11 -14.11 -27.50
N ARG A 71 -10.08 -13.25 -27.80
CA ARG A 71 -10.01 -11.80 -27.54
C ARG A 71 -10.00 -11.52 -26.04
N TRP A 72 -10.96 -12.06 -25.30
CA TRP A 72 -11.06 -11.93 -23.84
C TRP A 72 -9.80 -12.45 -23.14
N ARG A 73 -9.27 -13.62 -23.51
CA ARG A 73 -7.99 -14.12 -22.97
C ARG A 73 -6.81 -13.20 -23.28
N LYS A 74 -6.72 -12.64 -24.51
CA LYS A 74 -5.68 -11.66 -24.86
C LYS A 74 -5.84 -10.36 -24.06
N GLU A 75 -7.05 -9.92 -23.81
CA GLU A 75 -7.35 -8.71 -23.06
C GLU A 75 -7.04 -8.88 -21.57
N GLN A 76 -7.48 -9.98 -20.94
CA GLN A 76 -7.15 -10.30 -19.56
C GLN A 76 -5.64 -10.47 -19.36
N LEU A 77 -4.97 -11.24 -20.21
CA LEU A 77 -3.52 -11.38 -20.17
C LEU A 77 -2.81 -10.05 -20.46
N GLY A 78 -3.36 -9.20 -21.30
CA GLY A 78 -2.84 -7.86 -21.61
C GLY A 78 -2.99 -6.87 -20.45
N ARG A 79 -4.17 -6.82 -19.81
CA ARG A 79 -4.43 -6.03 -18.60
C ARG A 79 -3.54 -6.50 -17.45
N TRP A 80 -3.49 -7.82 -17.21
CA TRP A 80 -2.62 -8.42 -16.19
C TRP A 80 -1.14 -8.16 -16.47
N ARG A 81 -0.63 -8.35 -17.70
CA ARG A 81 0.76 -8.03 -18.06
C ARG A 81 1.07 -6.54 -17.90
N LYS A 82 0.16 -5.64 -18.31
CA LYS A 82 0.31 -4.19 -18.10
C LYS A 82 0.34 -3.84 -16.61
N GLU A 83 -0.49 -4.49 -15.81
CA GLU A 83 -0.53 -4.26 -14.36
C GLU A 83 0.72 -4.83 -13.67
N GLN A 84 1.18 -6.04 -14.01
CA GLN A 84 2.44 -6.58 -13.50
C GLN A 84 3.63 -5.72 -13.93
N ALA A 85 3.67 -5.26 -15.18
CA ALA A 85 4.71 -4.32 -15.63
C ALA A 85 4.62 -2.96 -14.93
N ARG A 86 3.41 -2.47 -14.57
CA ARG A 86 3.22 -1.24 -13.78
C ARG A 86 3.64 -1.45 -12.32
N ARG A 87 3.26 -2.58 -11.70
CA ARG A 87 3.66 -2.96 -10.35
C ARG A 87 5.19 -3.11 -10.29
N TRP A 88 5.78 -3.90 -11.17
CA TRP A 88 7.24 -4.05 -11.28
C TRP A 88 7.95 -2.73 -11.57
N ARG A 89 7.46 -1.87 -12.50
CA ARG A 89 8.04 -0.52 -12.68
C ARG A 89 7.89 0.37 -11.46
N ASN A 90 6.79 0.27 -10.71
CA ASN A 90 6.60 1.01 -9.47
C ASN A 90 7.48 0.45 -8.34
N GLU A 91 7.70 -0.86 -8.30
CA GLU A 91 8.62 -1.56 -7.40
C GLU A 91 10.04 -1.14 -7.71
N GLN A 92 10.47 -1.19 -8.98
CA GLN A 92 11.77 -0.72 -9.44
C GLN A 92 11.92 0.79 -9.25
N ALA A 93 10.88 1.62 -9.44
CA ALA A 93 10.96 3.05 -9.13
C ALA A 93 10.96 3.32 -7.62
N ARG A 94 10.38 2.45 -6.78
CA ARG A 94 10.48 2.51 -5.31
C ARG A 94 11.83 2.03 -4.83
N GLN A 95 12.38 0.95 -5.38
CA GLN A 95 13.70 0.44 -5.08
C GLN A 95 14.77 1.37 -5.62
N TRP A 96 14.62 1.91 -6.83
CA TRP A 96 15.47 2.97 -7.37
C TRP A 96 15.30 4.27 -6.59
N ARG A 97 14.11 4.67 -6.10
CA ARG A 97 14.01 5.80 -5.15
C ARG A 97 14.60 5.49 -3.78
N LYS A 98 14.53 4.25 -3.28
CA LYS A 98 15.22 3.83 -2.05
C LYS A 98 16.73 3.76 -2.24
N GLU A 99 17.18 3.36 -3.42
CA GLU A 99 18.58 3.27 -3.83
C GLU A 99 19.11 4.65 -4.21
N GLN A 100 18.27 5.58 -4.70
CA GLN A 100 18.60 7.01 -4.85
C GLN A 100 18.44 7.75 -3.53
N LEU A 101 17.61 7.31 -2.58
CA LEU A 101 17.65 7.83 -1.22
C LEU A 101 18.84 7.25 -0.46
N ARG A 102 19.27 6.01 -0.74
CA ARG A 102 20.53 5.44 -0.22
C ARG A 102 21.76 5.98 -0.91
N ARG A 103 21.70 6.29 -2.22
CA ARG A 103 22.80 6.90 -3.01
C ARG A 103 22.85 8.40 -2.82
N SER A 104 21.73 9.10 -2.76
CA SER A 104 21.69 10.47 -2.24
C SER A 104 21.93 10.50 -0.74
N SER A 105 21.77 9.40 0.01
CA SER A 105 22.33 9.22 1.37
C SER A 105 23.72 8.58 1.37
N LEU A 106 24.35 8.32 0.21
CA LEU A 106 25.77 7.93 0.04
C LEU A 106 26.51 8.94 -0.88
N LEU A 107 25.84 10.07 -1.13
CA LEU A 107 26.29 11.27 -1.83
C LEU A 107 26.00 12.47 -0.91
N LEU A 108 24.92 12.45 -0.11
CA LEU A 108 24.90 13.04 1.23
C LEU A 108 25.87 12.24 2.11
N LEU A 109 25.76 10.95 2.49
CA LEU A 109 26.95 10.23 3.01
C LEU A 109 27.93 9.83 1.88
N GLY A 110 28.29 10.78 1.01
CA GLY A 110 29.39 10.74 0.05
C GLY A 110 30.20 12.02 0.17
N CYS A 111 29.60 13.15 -0.18
CA CYS A 111 30.08 14.49 0.19
C CYS A 111 30.10 14.69 1.72
N CYS A 112 29.20 14.02 2.45
CA CYS A 112 29.17 13.85 3.91
C CYS A 112 29.53 12.41 4.37
N SER A 113 30.12 11.53 3.55
CA SER A 113 31.03 10.47 4.09
C SER A 113 32.50 10.85 3.99
N ALA A 114 32.81 11.97 3.30
CA ALA A 114 33.86 12.87 3.73
C ALA A 114 33.50 13.67 5.00
N GLY A 115 32.25 13.59 5.51
CA GLY A 115 31.69 14.52 6.50
C GLY A 115 30.98 13.92 7.72
N MET A 116 30.82 12.59 7.84
CA MET A 116 30.51 11.91 9.12
C MET A 116 31.76 11.78 10.01
N MET A 117 32.61 12.82 9.94
CA MET A 117 33.32 13.33 11.08
C MET A 117 32.30 13.46 12.23
N ALA A 118 32.49 12.67 13.30
CA ALA A 118 31.63 12.73 14.48
C ALA A 118 31.50 14.18 15.00
N PRO A 119 30.44 14.55 15.75
CA PRO A 119 30.24 15.94 16.21
C PRO A 119 31.45 16.55 16.97
N SER A 120 32.30 15.70 17.56
CA SER A 120 33.60 16.07 18.15
C SER A 120 34.63 16.61 17.15
N LEU A 121 34.64 16.10 15.91
CA LEU A 121 35.61 16.46 14.86
C LEU A 121 35.28 17.80 14.21
N TRP A 122 34.00 18.14 14.05
CA TRP A 122 33.57 19.49 13.64
C TRP A 122 33.95 20.55 14.69
N ARG A 123 33.78 20.23 15.98
CA ARG A 123 34.28 21.06 17.09
C ARG A 123 35.81 21.19 17.08
N GLY A 124 36.53 20.11 16.75
CA GLY A 124 37.97 20.13 16.54
C GLY A 124 38.38 21.07 15.39
N LEU A 125 37.67 21.04 14.26
CA LEU A 125 37.91 21.91 13.10
C LEU A 125 37.73 23.40 13.45
N VAL A 126 36.69 23.74 14.21
CA VAL A 126 36.47 25.10 14.74
C VAL A 126 37.65 25.52 15.65
N GLY A 127 38.11 24.62 16.52
CA GLY A 127 39.28 24.87 17.38
C GLY A 127 40.58 25.11 16.60
N ILE A 128 40.84 24.33 15.55
CA ILE A 128 42.01 24.51 14.66
C ILE A 128 41.93 25.86 13.93
N GLY A 129 40.76 26.23 13.41
CA GLY A 129 40.55 27.53 12.76
C GLY A 129 40.79 28.72 13.70
N LEU A 130 40.31 28.64 14.95
CA LEU A 130 40.55 29.67 15.97
C LEU A 130 42.03 29.78 16.36
N PHE A 131 42.74 28.65 16.48
CA PHE A 131 44.19 28.66 16.74
C PHE A 131 44.97 29.29 15.59
N ALA A 132 44.64 28.94 14.34
CA ALA A 132 45.25 29.54 13.15
C ALA A 132 44.96 31.05 13.04
N LEU A 133 43.75 31.49 13.40
CA LEU A 133 43.37 32.90 13.43
C LEU A 133 44.15 33.68 14.51
N ALA A 134 44.32 33.09 15.71
CA ALA A 134 45.13 33.67 16.78
C ALA A 134 46.62 33.78 16.39
N HIS A 135 47.17 32.75 15.74
CA HIS A 135 48.54 32.77 15.20
C HIS A 135 48.72 33.91 14.17
N ALA A 136 47.82 34.01 13.20
CA ALA A 136 47.91 35.04 12.17
C ALA A 136 47.71 36.47 12.75
N ALA A 137 46.86 36.63 13.76
CA ALA A 137 46.71 37.88 14.51
C ALA A 137 48.00 38.26 15.26
N PHE A 138 48.70 37.29 15.86
CA PHE A 138 50.00 37.50 16.50
C PHE A 138 51.07 37.91 15.47
N SER A 139 51.15 37.23 14.32
CA SER A 139 52.04 37.62 13.22
C SER A 139 51.75 39.04 12.69
N ALA A 140 50.48 39.41 12.54
CA ALA A 140 50.08 40.77 12.17
C ALA A 140 50.48 41.82 13.23
N ALA A 141 50.34 41.49 14.52
CA ALA A 141 50.75 42.37 15.62
C ALA A 141 52.28 42.55 15.68
N GLN A 142 53.05 41.49 15.44
CA GLN A 142 54.51 41.56 15.30
C GLN A 142 54.91 42.42 14.10
N HIS A 143 54.32 42.18 12.91
CA HIS A 143 54.57 42.99 11.72
C HIS A 143 54.30 44.48 11.97
N ARG A 144 53.15 44.81 12.59
CA ARG A 144 52.80 46.19 12.95
C ARG A 144 53.76 46.81 13.96
N SER A 145 54.34 46.01 14.85
CA SER A 145 55.33 46.48 15.83
C SER A 145 56.70 46.71 15.17
N TYR A 146 57.08 45.87 14.21
CA TYR A 146 58.30 46.00 13.42
C TYR A 146 58.25 47.22 12.47
N MET A 147 57.14 47.46 11.79
CA MET A 147 56.92 48.65 10.95
C MET A 147 57.04 49.95 11.77
N ARG A 148 56.47 50.00 12.98
CA ARG A 148 56.60 51.13 13.90
C ARG A 148 58.04 51.43 14.35
N LEU A 149 58.92 50.45 14.35
CA LEU A 149 60.33 50.59 14.72
C LEU A 149 61.25 50.93 13.54
N THR A 150 60.75 50.82 12.30
CA THR A 150 61.56 50.98 11.08
C THR A 150 61.17 52.18 10.22
N GLU A 151 60.16 52.95 10.63
CA GLU A 151 59.73 54.23 10.03
C GLU A 151 59.44 54.16 8.50
N LYS A 152 59.10 52.97 8.01
CA LYS A 152 58.66 52.76 6.63
C LYS A 152 57.17 53.08 6.51
N GLU A 153 56.84 54.05 5.65
CA GLU A 153 55.45 54.39 5.34
C GLU A 153 54.77 53.29 4.52
N ASP A 154 53.69 52.75 5.08
CA ASP A 154 52.55 52.12 4.39
C ASP A 154 52.81 51.03 3.33
N GLU A 155 53.85 50.21 3.47
CA GLU A 155 53.88 48.91 2.80
C GLU A 155 52.73 48.02 3.33
N SER A 156 51.83 47.62 2.42
CA SER A 156 50.64 46.81 2.72
C SER A 156 50.99 45.52 3.44
N LEU A 157 50.11 45.04 4.35
CA LEU A 157 50.34 43.79 5.09
C LEU A 157 50.74 42.63 4.15
N PRO A 158 51.66 41.75 4.58
CA PRO A 158 52.06 40.58 3.81
C PRO A 158 50.84 39.78 3.35
N ILE A 159 50.73 39.58 2.04
CA ILE A 159 49.58 38.89 1.40
C ILE A 159 49.36 37.50 2.02
N ASP A 160 50.43 36.84 2.45
CA ASP A 160 50.40 35.55 3.16
C ASP A 160 49.59 35.60 4.48
N ILE A 161 49.77 36.65 5.30
CA ILE A 161 49.01 36.83 6.56
C ILE A 161 47.53 37.12 6.26
N VAL A 162 47.26 37.91 5.21
CA VAL A 162 45.89 38.19 4.75
C VAL A 162 45.21 36.90 4.24
N LEU A 163 45.92 36.09 3.47
CA LEU A 163 45.40 34.83 2.96
C LEU A 163 45.18 33.81 4.09
N GLN A 164 46.11 33.70 5.03
CA GLN A 164 45.99 32.82 6.21
C GLN A 164 44.80 33.23 7.09
N THR A 165 44.60 34.53 7.37
CA THR A 165 43.43 35.00 8.15
C THR A 165 42.11 34.73 7.44
N LEU A 166 42.01 34.98 6.13
CA LEU A 166 40.81 34.70 5.35
C LEU A 166 40.48 33.20 5.27
N LEU A 167 41.48 32.34 5.08
CA LEU A 167 41.30 30.88 5.07
C LEU A 167 40.90 30.34 6.45
N ALA A 168 41.57 30.80 7.52
CA ALA A 168 41.21 30.42 8.89
C ALA A 168 39.78 30.83 9.24
N PHE A 169 39.38 32.06 8.89
CA PHE A 169 38.03 32.57 9.08
C PHE A 169 36.98 31.75 8.30
N ALA A 170 37.24 31.42 7.04
CA ALA A 170 36.35 30.60 6.21
C ALA A 170 36.17 29.18 6.81
N VAL A 171 37.26 28.55 7.28
CA VAL A 171 37.21 27.24 7.94
C VAL A 171 36.42 27.29 9.25
N THR A 172 36.62 28.32 10.08
CA THR A 172 35.85 28.52 11.31
C THR A 172 34.36 28.72 11.02
N CYS A 173 34.00 29.57 10.04
CA CYS A 173 32.60 29.76 9.64
C CYS A 173 31.95 28.46 9.14
N TYR A 174 32.67 27.71 8.30
CA TYR A 174 32.21 26.42 7.79
C TYR A 174 31.96 25.40 8.91
N GLY A 175 32.87 25.33 9.90
CA GLY A 175 32.73 24.46 11.07
C GLY A 175 31.57 24.86 12.00
N ILE A 176 31.28 26.16 12.16
CA ILE A 176 30.16 26.65 12.96
C ILE A 176 28.82 26.29 12.29
N VAL A 177 28.67 26.52 10.98
CA VAL A 177 27.44 26.21 10.24
C VAL A 177 27.11 24.71 10.27
N HIS A 178 28.11 23.83 10.34
CA HIS A 178 27.92 22.38 10.48
C HIS A 178 27.77 21.90 11.94
N ASN A 179 27.94 22.79 12.92
CA ASN A 179 27.68 22.50 14.34
C ASN A 179 26.24 22.89 14.75
N GLU A 180 25.57 23.76 13.99
CA GLU A 180 24.10 23.90 14.03
C GLU A 180 23.48 22.54 13.66
N GLY A 181 22.71 21.96 14.58
CA GLY A 181 22.18 20.60 14.43
C GLY A 181 21.18 20.46 13.28
N GLU A 182 20.93 19.22 12.86
CA GLU A 182 19.97 18.87 11.81
C GLU A 182 18.66 19.66 11.96
N PHE A 183 18.30 20.42 10.91
CA PHE A 183 17.10 21.25 10.91
C PHE A 183 15.86 20.41 11.20
N LYS A 184 15.29 20.58 12.40
CA LYS A 184 14.07 19.89 12.80
C LYS A 184 12.87 20.51 12.09
N ASP A 185 12.12 19.68 11.35
CA ASP A 185 10.90 20.09 10.68
C ASP A 185 9.89 20.71 11.67
N VAL A 186 9.38 21.90 11.34
CA VAL A 186 8.40 22.66 12.13
C VAL A 186 6.98 22.09 12.00
N ASP A 187 6.75 21.13 11.08
CA ASP A 187 5.44 20.50 10.92
C ASP A 187 5.09 19.58 12.10
N ALA A 188 4.27 20.08 13.01
CA ALA A 188 3.74 19.34 14.16
C ALA A 188 3.00 18.04 13.78
N ALA A 189 2.47 17.93 12.55
CA ALA A 189 1.84 16.70 12.06
C ALA A 189 2.87 15.60 11.73
N SER A 190 4.16 15.93 11.62
CA SER A 190 5.25 14.95 11.46
C SER A 190 5.60 14.29 12.80
N GLU A 191 5.75 15.06 13.89
CA GLU A 191 5.98 14.52 15.24
C GLU A 191 4.79 13.69 15.74
N LEU A 192 3.55 14.14 15.48
CA LEU A 192 2.34 13.46 15.94
C LEU A 192 2.18 12.05 15.32
N LYS A 193 2.70 11.82 14.10
CA LYS A 193 2.68 10.48 13.45
C LYS A 193 3.56 9.45 14.16
N ASN A 194 4.62 9.89 14.83
CA ASN A 194 5.50 9.02 15.61
C ASN A 194 4.99 8.77 17.04
N LYS A 195 3.88 9.41 17.43
CA LYS A 195 3.22 9.22 18.74
C LYS A 195 2.14 8.14 18.60
N THR A 196 2.40 6.93 19.09
CA THR A 196 1.40 5.84 19.13
C THR A 196 0.16 6.27 19.90
N PHE A 197 -1.04 5.87 19.44
CA PHE A 197 -2.32 6.21 20.06
C PHE A 197 -2.38 5.86 21.55
N ASP A 198 -1.68 4.80 21.99
CA ASP A 198 -1.57 4.41 23.40
C ASP A 198 -0.92 5.49 24.28
N ALA A 199 0.07 6.23 23.75
CA ALA A 199 0.70 7.35 24.44
C ALA A 199 -0.18 8.60 24.49
N PHE A 200 -1.19 8.71 23.61
CA PHE A 200 -2.21 9.77 23.66
C PHE A 200 -3.38 9.39 24.57
N ARG A 201 -3.76 8.11 24.63
CA ARG A 201 -4.80 7.59 25.55
C ARG A 201 -4.36 7.56 27.01
N ASN A 202 -3.05 7.46 27.27
CA ASN A 202 -2.51 7.49 28.63
C ASN A 202 -2.56 8.92 29.20
N HIS A 203 -3.68 9.28 29.84
CA HIS A 203 -3.86 10.57 30.47
C HIS A 203 -3.41 10.51 31.94
N PRO A 204 -2.21 11.04 32.31
CA PRO A 204 -1.60 10.81 33.62
C PRO A 204 -2.47 11.33 34.79
N SER A 205 -3.24 12.39 34.56
CA SER A 205 -4.16 12.99 35.53
C SER A 205 -5.41 12.15 35.83
N PHE A 206 -5.68 11.08 35.06
CA PHE A 206 -6.83 10.18 35.24
C PHE A 206 -6.40 8.71 35.42
N CYS A 207 -5.18 8.46 35.89
CA CYS A 207 -4.70 7.12 36.20
C CYS A 207 -5.48 6.48 37.37
N VAL A 208 -6.33 5.49 37.06
CA VAL A 208 -7.02 4.67 38.07
C VAL A 208 -6.17 3.45 38.42
N PHE A 209 -5.63 3.42 39.63
CA PHE A 209 -4.76 2.33 40.12
C PHE A 209 -5.52 1.01 40.43
N ASN A 210 -6.85 1.00 40.32
CA ASN A 210 -7.69 -0.18 40.45
C ASN A 210 -7.78 -0.99 39.13
N HIS A 211 -6.64 -1.36 38.56
CA HIS A 211 -6.53 -2.19 37.35
C HIS A 211 -5.91 -3.57 37.66
N ARG A 212 -6.10 -4.55 36.76
CA ARG A 212 -5.68 -5.95 36.94
C ARG A 212 -4.19 -6.14 37.26
N GLY A 213 -3.34 -5.22 36.80
CA GLY A 213 -1.91 -5.17 37.12
C GLY A 213 -1.60 -5.12 38.62
N ARG A 214 -2.47 -4.53 39.46
CA ARG A 214 -2.30 -4.48 40.92
C ARG A 214 -2.23 -5.86 41.60
N VAL A 215 -2.86 -6.87 40.99
CA VAL A 215 -2.86 -8.26 41.49
C VAL A 215 -1.73 -9.07 40.85
N LEU A 216 -1.39 -8.79 39.58
CA LEU A 216 -0.39 -9.52 38.81
C LEU A 216 1.06 -9.10 39.13
N PHE A 217 1.28 -7.84 39.49
CA PHE A 217 2.60 -7.26 39.77
C PHE A 217 2.75 -6.81 41.23
N ARG A 218 2.17 -7.56 42.18
CA ARG A 218 2.36 -7.29 43.60
C ARG A 218 3.79 -7.68 44.01
N PRO A 219 4.62 -6.77 44.54
CA PRO A 219 5.92 -7.13 45.09
C PRO A 219 5.75 -7.98 46.36
N SER A 220 6.54 -9.06 46.45
CA SER A 220 6.46 -10.12 47.47
C SER A 220 6.66 -9.63 48.92
N ASP A 221 7.24 -8.44 49.09
CA ASP A 221 7.64 -7.89 50.39
C ASP A 221 6.45 -7.42 51.24
N THR A 222 5.28 -7.25 50.62
CA THR A 222 4.04 -6.83 51.29
C THR A 222 3.32 -7.96 52.03
N THR A 223 4.04 -9.02 52.41
CA THR A 223 3.52 -10.16 53.20
C THR A 223 3.75 -9.98 54.71
N ASN A 224 4.52 -8.98 55.13
CA ASN A 224 4.83 -8.69 56.55
C ASN A 224 4.20 -7.41 57.13
N SER A 225 3.43 -6.64 56.37
CA SER A 225 2.86 -5.34 56.82
C SER A 225 1.34 -5.35 57.05
N SER A 226 0.77 -6.49 57.45
CA SER A 226 -0.61 -6.57 57.96
C SER A 226 -0.74 -6.18 59.45
N ASN A 227 0.37 -5.85 60.12
CA ASN A 227 0.42 -5.56 61.56
C ASN A 227 0.60 -4.06 61.92
N GLN A 228 0.78 -3.15 60.95
CA GLN A 228 0.97 -1.71 61.26
C GLN A 228 -0.31 -0.87 61.21
N ASP A 229 -1.32 -1.26 60.42
CA ASP A 229 -2.60 -0.53 60.34
C ASP A 229 -3.43 -0.60 61.65
N ALA A 230 -3.05 -1.47 62.59
CA ALA A 230 -3.66 -1.57 63.92
C ALA A 230 -3.06 -0.60 64.97
N LEU A 231 -1.88 0.00 64.73
CA LEU A 231 -1.22 0.86 65.73
C LEU A 231 -1.56 2.35 65.60
N SER A 232 -2.02 2.81 64.43
CA SER A 232 -2.33 4.23 64.16
C SER A 232 -3.65 4.69 64.81
N SER A 233 -4.57 3.77 65.10
CA SER A 233 -5.86 4.07 65.74
C SER A 233 -5.74 4.41 67.24
N GLY A 234 -4.72 3.88 67.94
CA GLY A 234 -4.53 4.06 69.38
C GLY A 234 -3.96 5.43 69.78
N THR A 235 -3.12 6.04 68.95
CA THR A 235 -2.46 7.33 69.25
C THR A 235 -3.41 8.52 69.15
N SER A 236 -4.31 8.51 68.17
CA SER A 236 -5.31 9.57 67.93
C SER A 236 -6.27 9.76 69.12
N LEU A 237 -6.72 8.67 69.75
CA LEU A 237 -7.64 8.72 70.89
C LEU A 237 -6.99 9.27 72.17
N LYS A 238 -5.70 8.98 72.43
CA LYS A 238 -4.98 9.60 73.56
C LYS A 238 -4.79 11.11 73.35
N LEU A 239 -4.50 11.53 72.12
CA LEU A 239 -4.29 12.95 71.78
C LEU A 239 -5.57 13.77 72.03
N ARG A 240 -6.74 13.30 71.55
CA ARG A 240 -8.03 13.95 71.82
C ARG A 240 -8.38 14.01 73.31
N LYS A 241 -8.05 12.97 74.09
CA LYS A 241 -8.33 12.96 75.54
C LYS A 241 -7.43 13.92 76.33
N LEU A 242 -6.19 14.15 75.86
CA LEU A 242 -5.29 15.17 76.40
C LEU A 242 -5.72 16.59 76.01
N GLU A 243 -6.17 16.83 74.78
CA GLU A 243 -6.73 18.14 74.40
C GLU A 243 -7.98 18.50 75.20
N SER A 244 -8.90 17.54 75.42
CA SER A 244 -10.09 17.77 76.25
C SER A 244 -9.76 18.15 77.69
N LEU A 245 -8.75 17.52 78.30
CA LEU A 245 -8.30 17.87 79.65
C LEU A 245 -7.59 19.23 79.66
N ARG A 246 -6.80 19.56 78.63
CA ARG A 246 -6.18 20.88 78.47
C ARG A 246 -7.24 21.99 78.36
N GLN A 247 -8.34 21.76 77.65
CA GLN A 247 -9.37 22.78 77.42
C GLN A 247 -10.21 23.10 78.67
N ASN A 248 -10.38 22.15 79.59
CA ASN A 248 -11.10 22.36 80.84
C ASN A 248 -10.25 23.10 81.90
N PHE A 249 -8.92 23.00 81.84
CA PHE A 249 -8.01 23.67 82.78
C PHE A 249 -7.86 25.19 82.58
N TYR A 250 -8.36 25.75 81.48
CA TYR A 250 -8.38 27.20 81.21
C TYR A 250 -9.76 27.85 81.44
N LYS A 251 -10.65 27.18 82.20
CA LYS A 251 -12.03 27.64 82.48
C LYS A 251 -12.42 27.58 83.96
N LEU A 252 -11.42 27.68 84.85
CA LEU A 252 -11.54 28.00 86.28
C LEU A 252 -10.58 29.16 86.57
#